data_AF-A0A536XPI2-F1
#
_entry.id   AF-A0A536XPI2-F1
#
_cell.length_a   1.000
_cell.length_b   1.000
_cell.length_c   1.000
_cell.angle_alpha   90.00
_cell.angle_beta   90.00
_cell.angle_gamma   90.00
#
_symmetry.space_group_name_H-M   'P 1'
#
loop_
_entity.id
_entity.type
_entity.pdbx_description
1 polymer ?
#
loop_
_entity_poly.entity_id
_entity_poly.type
_entity_poly.pdbx_seq_one_letter_code
_entity_poly.pdbx_strand_id
1 'polypeptide(L)' 'KLLIEAGLPLPGYEMVLKCSHTFNLLDARGAISVTERAAYIARVRALAKLVAQAYYESREKLGFPMLKPQPAIKKKVRA' A
#
# COMPACT_ATOMS: atom_id res chain seq x y z
N LYS A 1 -5.12 10.51 -3.54
CA LYS A 1 -4.37 10.43 -4.81
C LYS A 1 -3.37 11.58 -4.91
N LEU A 2 -3.81 12.84 -4.76
CA LEU A 2 -2.94 14.03 -4.73
C LEU A 2 -1.59 13.88 -4.01
N LEU A 3 -1.56 13.39 -2.77
CA LEU A 3 -0.30 13.20 -2.01
C LEU A 3 0.65 12.18 -2.66
N ILE A 4 0.10 11.12 -3.24
CA ILE A 4 0.87 10.07 -3.91
C ILE A 4 1.47 10.64 -5.21
N GLU A 5 0.66 11.39 -5.96
CA GLU A 5 1.08 12.08 -7.19
C GLU A 5 2.14 13.16 -6.92
N ALA A 6 2.08 13.81 -5.76
CA ALA A 6 3.10 14.75 -5.29
C ALA A 6 4.40 14.07 -4.79
N GLY A 7 4.52 12.74 -4.90
CA GLY A 7 5.71 12.01 -4.45
C GLY A 7 5.84 11.90 -2.92
N LEU A 8 4.73 12.01 -2.20
CA LEU A 8 4.67 11.90 -0.74
C LEU A 8 4.01 10.57 -0.32
N PRO A 9 4.73 9.44 -0.41
CA PRO A 9 4.13 8.12 -0.16
C PRO A 9 3.71 7.91 1.30
N LEU A 10 4.49 8.42 2.28
CA LEU A 10 4.17 8.26 3.70
C LEU A 10 2.88 9.02 4.10
N PRO A 11 2.71 10.33 3.78
CA PRO A 11 1.43 11.00 3.96
C PRO A 11 0.28 10.36 3.16
N GLY A 12 0.58 9.85 1.95
CA GLY A 12 -0.38 9.09 1.16
C GLY A 12 -0.88 7.84 1.90
N TYR A 13 0.01 7.11 2.57
CA TYR A 13 -0.31 5.94 3.38
C TYR A 13 -1.25 6.26 4.54
N GLU A 14 -0.98 7.34 5.28
CA GLU A 14 -1.83 7.79 6.39
C GLU A 14 -3.28 8.03 5.95
N MET A 15 -3.48 8.58 4.75
CA MET A 15 -4.83 8.76 4.19
C MET A 15 -5.49 7.43 3.84
N VAL A 16 -4.74 6.44 3.35
CA VAL A 16 -5.27 5.10 3.09
C VAL A 16 -5.71 4.43 4.40
N LEU A 17 -4.94 4.57 5.49
CA LEU A 17 -5.32 4.07 6.81
C LEU A 17 -6.62 4.71 7.31
N LYS A 18 -6.76 6.03 7.17
CA LYS A 18 -8.00 6.75 7.50
C LYS A 18 -9.19 6.24 6.68
N CYS A 19 -9.02 6.08 5.36
CA CYS A 19 -10.07 5.52 4.50
C CYS A 19 -10.50 4.12 4.96
N SER A 20 -9.54 3.24 5.28
CA SER A 20 -9.82 1.88 5.78
C SER A 20 -10.59 1.91 7.09
N HIS A 21 -10.18 2.75 8.04
CA HIS A 21 -10.86 2.90 9.32
C HIS A 21 -12.29 3.45 9.17
N THR A 22 -12.46 4.52 8.38
CA THR A 22 -13.80 5.08 8.11
C THR A 22 -14.70 4.07 7.41
N PHE A 23 -14.17 3.29 6.46
CA PHE A 23 -14.91 2.19 5.84
C PHE A 23 -15.41 1.18 6.89
N ASN A 24 -14.54 0.74 7.81
CA ASN A 24 -14.93 -0.20 8.87
C ASN A 24 -16.04 0.37 9.77
N LEU A 25 -16.00 1.67 10.10
CA LEU A 25 -17.06 2.32 10.88
C LEU A 25 -18.40 2.37 10.14
N LEU A 26 -18.39 2.71 8.85
CA LEU A 26 -19.60 2.75 8.03
C LEU A 26 -20.18 1.35 7.83
N ASP A 27 -19.31 0.37 7.62
CA ASP A 27 -19.66 -1.04 7.45
C ASP A 27 -20.29 -1.63 8.71
N ALA A 28 -19.71 -1.37 9.89
CA ALA A 28 -20.25 -1.80 11.17
C ALA A 28 -21.61 -1.15 11.49
N ARG A 29 -21.86 0.07 10.99
CA ARG A 29 -23.15 0.75 11.13
C ARG A 29 -24.21 0.26 10.15
N GLY A 30 -23.88 -0.66 9.25
CA GLY A 30 -24.80 -1.11 8.20
C GLY A 30 -25.12 -0.04 7.16
N ALA A 31 -24.32 1.03 7.08
CA ALA A 31 -24.52 2.13 6.13
C ALA A 31 -23.99 1.81 4.72
N ILE A 32 -23.42 0.62 4.52
CA ILE A 32 -22.85 0.13 3.26
C ILE A 32 -23.55 -1.18 2.90
N SER A 33 -24.12 -1.26 1.70
CA SER A 33 -24.71 -2.50 1.17
C SER A 33 -23.66 -3.54 0.79
N VAL A 34 -24.08 -4.78 0.61
CA VAL A 34 -23.19 -5.90 0.24
C VAL A 34 -22.46 -5.63 -1.09
N THR A 35 -23.13 -5.02 -2.06
CA THR A 35 -22.53 -4.67 -3.36
C THR A 35 -21.53 -3.52 -3.24
N GLU A 36 -21.86 -2.49 -2.46
CA GLU A 36 -20.97 -1.35 -2.22
C GLU A 36 -19.71 -1.75 -1.44
N ARG A 37 -19.82 -2.70 -0.52
CA ARG A 37 -18.68 -3.20 0.28
C ARG A 37 -17.52 -3.64 -0.60
N ALA A 38 -17.79 -4.45 -1.62
CA ALA A 38 -16.77 -4.93 -2.55
C ALA A 38 -16.09 -3.77 -3.31
N ALA A 39 -16.87 -2.77 -3.73
CA ALA A 39 -16.35 -1.59 -4.42
C ALA A 39 -15.45 -0.73 -3.51
N TYR A 40 -15.85 -0.51 -2.25
CA TYR A 40 -15.02 0.23 -1.29
C TYR A 40 -13.70 -0.49 -0.99
N ILE A 41 -13.74 -1.80 -0.77
CA ILE A 41 -12.53 -2.62 -0.56
C ILE A 41 -11.60 -2.51 -1.78
N ALA A 42 -12.14 -2.62 -2.99
CA ALA A 42 -11.35 -2.49 -4.21
C ALA A 42 -10.69 -1.09 -4.32
N ARG A 43 -11.41 -0.02 -3.97
CA ARG A 43 -10.88 1.35 -3.96
C ARG A 43 -9.74 1.53 -2.95
N VAL A 44 -9.92 1.08 -1.71
CA VAL A 44 -8.88 1.16 -0.67
C VAL A 44 -7.65 0.35 -1.09
N ARG A 45 -7.84 -0.86 -1.62
CA ARG A 45 -6.76 -1.71 -2.14
C ARG A 45 -5.99 -1.05 -3.28
N ALA A 46 -6.69 -0.39 -4.21
CA ALA A 46 -6.05 0.31 -5.32
C ALA A 46 -5.17 1.46 -4.81
N LEU A 47 -5.64 2.24 -3.83
CA LEU A 47 -4.84 3.30 -3.23
C LEU A 47 -3.62 2.75 -2.49
N ALA A 48 -3.79 1.66 -1.73
CA ALA A 48 -2.68 1.01 -1.02
C ALA A 48 -1.59 0.54 -1.99
N LYS A 49 -1.97 -0.04 -3.14
CA LYS A 49 -1.03 -0.45 -4.19
C LYS A 49 -0.24 0.73 -4.75
N LEU A 50 -0.90 1.86 -5.01
CA LEU A 50 -0.25 3.07 -5.51
C LEU A 50 0.75 3.62 -4.49
N VAL A 51 0.39 3.65 -3.21
CA VAL A 51 1.31 4.06 -2.15
C VAL A 51 2.52 3.14 -2.06
N ALA A 52 2.32 1.82 -2.11
CA ALA A 52 3.40 0.85 -2.07
C ALA A 52 4.38 1.03 -3.24
N GLN A 53 3.85 1.25 -4.44
CA GLN A 53 4.65 1.52 -5.64
C GLN A 53 5.46 2.81 -5.49
N ALA A 54 4.81 3.92 -5.10
CA ALA A 54 5.48 5.20 -4.90
C ALA A 54 6.55 5.13 -3.79
N TYR A 55 6.32 4.35 -2.74
CA TYR A 55 7.29 4.11 -1.69
C TYR A 55 8.50 3.32 -2.21
N TYR A 56 8.26 2.25 -2.97
CA TYR A 56 9.33 1.46 -3.58
C TYR A 56 10.21 2.34 -4.48
N GLU A 57 9.62 3.11 -5.39
CA GLU A 57 10.34 4.02 -6.28
C GLU A 57 11.14 5.07 -5.50
N SER A 58 10.58 5.60 -4.40
CA SER A 58 11.31 6.51 -3.52
C SER A 58 12.53 5.85 -2.88
N ARG A 59 12.43 4.57 -2.49
CA ARG A 59 13.56 3.82 -1.93
C ARG A 59 14.59 3.43 -2.99
N GLU A 60 14.15 3.07 -4.18
CA GLU A 60 15.01 2.77 -5.33
C GLU A 60 15.86 3.97 -5.72
N LYS A 61 15.26 5.17 -5.81
CA LYS A 61 15.99 6.44 -6.07
C LYS A 61 17.06 6.74 -5.03
N LEU A 62 16.90 6.26 -3.80
CA LEU A 62 17.86 6.40 -2.71
C LEU A 62 18.87 5.23 -2.64
N GLY A 63 18.80 4.26 -3.56
CA GLY A 63 19.66 3.08 -3.55
C GLY A 63 19.36 2.09 -2.41
N PHE A 64 18.13 2.07 -1.91
CA PHE A 64 17.68 1.22 -0.80
C PHE A 64 18.54 1.31 0.47
N PRO A 65 18.63 2.49 1.12
CA PRO A 65 19.59 2.76 2.20
C PRO A 65 19.41 1.90 3.47
N MET A 66 18.24 1.26 3.65
CA MET A 66 17.94 0.39 4.79
C MET A 66 17.96 -1.10 4.45
N LEU A 67 18.26 -1.45 3.20
CA LEU A 67 18.36 -2.84 2.79
C LEU A 67 19.72 -3.39 3.22
N LYS A 68 19.72 -4.33 4.15
CA LYS A 68 20.95 -5.08 4.49
C LYS A 68 21.41 -5.84 3.24
N PRO A 69 22.73 -5.91 2.96
CA PRO A 69 23.23 -6.72 1.85
C PRO A 69 22.73 -8.15 2.03
N GLN A 70 22.02 -8.65 1.01
CA GLN A 70 21.48 -10.00 1.02
C GLN A 70 22.66 -10.99 1.02
N PRO A 71 22.74 -11.94 1.98
CA PRO A 71 23.74 -12.99 1.90
C PRO A 71 23.53 -13.77 0.60
N ALA A 72 24.61 -13.99 -0.15
CA ALA A 72 24.57 -14.68 -1.43
C ALA A 72 23.91 -16.06 -1.27
N ILE A 73 22.72 -16.22 -1.86
CA ILE A 73 22.03 -17.52 -1.90
C ILE A 73 22.85 -18.42 -2.82
N LYS A 74 23.67 -19.30 -2.24
CA LYS A 74 24.29 -20.40 -2.98
C LYS A 74 23.16 -21.28 -3.53
N LYS A 75 22.85 -21.13 -4.82
CA LYS A 75 21.95 -22.05 -5.51
C LYS A 75 22.52 -23.45 -5.34
N LYS A 76 21.88 -24.30 -4.52
CA LYS A 76 22.11 -25.75 -4.56
C LYS A 76 21.66 -26.21 -5.95
N VAL A 77 22.62 -26.38 -6.85
CA VAL A 77 22.41 -27.13 -8.08
C VAL A 77 22.00 -28.52 -7.63
N ARG A 78 20.74 -28.89 -7.87
CA ARG A 78 20.27 -30.26 -7.70
C ARG A 78 20.96 -31.08 -8.80
N ALA A 79 21.78 -32.03 -8.38
CA ALA A 79 22.33 -33.07 -9.24
C ALA A 79 21.22 -34.04 -9.67
#